data_AF-A0AAW2KBL4-F1
#
_entry.id   AF-A0AAW2KBL4-F1
#
_cell.length_a   1.000
_cell.length_b   1.000
_cell.length_c   1.000
_cell.angle_alpha   90.00
_cell.angle_beta   90.00
_cell.angle_gamma   90.00
#
_symmetry.space_group_name_H-M   'P 1'
#
loop_
_entity.id
_entity.type
_entity.pdbx_description
1 polymer ?
#
loop_
_entity_poly.entity_id
_entity_poly.type
_entity_poly.pdbx_seq_one_letter_code
_entity_poly.pdbx_strand_id
1 'polypeptide(L)'
;MMMQTTSLDEQIASLAAVVGNLLKHVQACGDQLNKLHNKFQSTPASNEFEEQDFSIKCNTSKGIHVSTNGFVSVEHVKNTVNEAIANAYDAQAQPFKSYIKPFTKRIEQLRVPENYQPPKFQ
;
A
#
# COMPACT_ATOMS: atom_id res chain seq x y z
N MET A 1 27.45 -35.67 17.26
CA MET A 1 27.23 -34.41 16.51
C MET A 1 27.92 -33.31 17.30
N MET A 2 29.07 -32.77 16.84
CA MET A 2 29.76 -31.67 17.53
C MET A 2 29.01 -30.37 17.27
N MET A 3 28.54 -29.70 18.32
CA MET A 3 28.09 -28.31 18.21
C MET A 3 29.33 -27.43 18.08
N GLN A 4 29.52 -26.81 16.92
CA GLN A 4 30.51 -25.75 16.77
C GLN A 4 30.01 -24.54 17.55
N THR A 5 30.60 -24.29 18.73
CA THR A 5 30.48 -23.02 19.44
C THR A 5 31.49 -22.07 18.83
N THR A 6 31.07 -21.16 17.95
CA THR A 6 31.96 -20.11 17.45
C THR A 6 32.34 -19.19 18.60
N SER A 7 33.64 -18.91 18.72
CA SER A 7 34.18 -18.11 19.82
C SER A 7 33.60 -16.69 19.79
N LEU A 8 33.50 -16.02 20.95
CA LEU A 8 32.99 -14.64 21.04
C LEU A 8 33.73 -13.69 20.09
N ASP A 9 35.05 -13.88 19.96
CA ASP A 9 35.90 -13.09 19.06
C ASP A 9 35.55 -13.31 17.59
N GLU A 10 35.20 -14.54 17.19
CA GLU A 10 34.76 -14.84 15.83
C GLU A 10 33.40 -14.21 15.51
N GLN A 11 32.50 -14.16 16.50
CA GLN A 11 31.21 -13.49 16.37
C GLN A 11 31.38 -11.97 16.24
N ILE A 12 32.30 -11.37 17.01
CA ILE A 12 32.64 -9.95 16.90
C ILE A 12 33.27 -9.65 15.53
N ALA A 13 34.18 -10.49 15.06
CA ALA A 13 34.79 -10.34 13.74
C ALA A 13 33.76 -10.49 12.61
N SER A 14 32.84 -11.46 12.72
CA SER A 14 31.74 -11.65 11.78
C SER A 14 30.80 -10.44 11.74
N LEU A 15 30.40 -9.93 12.91
CA LEU A 15 29.56 -8.74 13.02
C LEU A 15 30.23 -7.50 12.42
N ALA A 16 31.52 -7.30 12.72
CA ALA A 16 32.31 -6.20 12.15
C ALA A 16 32.36 -6.27 10.62
N ALA A 17 32.51 -7.48 10.06
CA ALA A 17 32.49 -7.67 8.61
C ALA A 17 31.11 -7.36 8.00
N VAL A 18 30.02 -7.79 8.65
CA VAL A 18 28.64 -7.50 8.20
C VAL A 18 28.36 -6.00 8.23
N VAL A 19 28.71 -5.31 9.33
CA VAL A 19 28.53 -3.86 9.46
C VAL A 19 29.36 -3.11 8.42
N GLY A 20 30.62 -3.53 8.20
CA GLY A 20 31.47 -2.95 7.16
C GLY A 20 30.90 -3.12 5.75
N ASN A 21 30.33 -4.29 5.44
CA ASN A 21 29.68 -4.54 4.16
C ASN A 21 28.40 -3.70 3.99
N LEU A 22 27.60 -3.58 5.04
CA LEU A 22 26.41 -2.74 5.03
C LEU A 22 26.76 -1.26 4.82
N LEU A 23 27.80 -0.76 5.50
CA LEU A 23 28.29 0.60 5.34
C LEU A 23 28.70 0.89 3.88
N LYS A 24 29.45 -0.03 3.26
CA LYS A 24 29.81 0.07 1.84
C LYS A 24 28.59 0.10 0.93
N HIS A 25 27.58 -0.71 1.22
CA HIS A 25 26.34 -0.74 0.43
C HIS A 25 25.54 0.56 0.55
N VAL A 26 25.39 1.09 1.77
CA VAL A 26 24.73 2.37 2.02
C VAL A 26 25.46 3.51 1.32
N GLN A 27 26.79 3.53 1.37
CA GLN A 27 27.59 4.55 0.68
C GLN A 27 27.45 4.46 -0.84
N ALA A 28 27.53 3.25 -1.41
CA ALA A 28 27.33 3.06 -2.85
C ALA A 28 25.92 3.50 -3.31
N CYS A 29 24.89 3.26 -2.50
CA CYS A 29 23.55 3.76 -2.75
C CYS A 29 23.48 5.30 -2.69
N GLY A 30 24.14 5.92 -1.72
CA GLY A 30 24.27 7.37 -1.61
C GLY A 30 24.95 8.02 -2.81
N ASP A 31 26.02 7.41 -3.33
CA ASP A 31 26.73 7.90 -4.52
C ASP A 31 25.85 7.79 -5.79
N GLN A 32 25.09 6.69 -5.92
CA GLN A 32 24.12 6.54 -7.01
C GLN A 32 22.99 7.59 -6.92
N LEU A 33 22.51 7.87 -5.72
CA LEU A 33 21.48 8.89 -5.48
C LEU A 33 22.00 10.29 -5.84
N ASN A 34 23.22 10.64 -5.43
CA ASN A 34 23.85 11.91 -5.77
C ASN A 34 24.08 12.05 -7.28
N LYS A 35 24.52 10.97 -7.95
CA LYS A 35 24.67 10.94 -9.40
C LYS A 35 23.34 11.18 -10.12
N LEU A 36 22.27 10.54 -9.64
CA LEU A 36 20.92 10.72 -10.17
C LEU A 36 20.42 12.15 -9.94
N HIS A 37 20.60 12.67 -8.73
CA HIS A 37 20.18 14.01 -8.34
C HIS A 37 20.84 15.10 -9.21
N ASN A 38 22.15 14.98 -9.46
CA ASN A 38 22.87 15.91 -10.33
C ASN A 38 22.39 15.85 -11.78
N LYS A 39 22.02 14.66 -12.29
CA LYS A 39 21.46 14.48 -13.63
C LYS A 39 20.10 15.18 -13.77
N PHE A 40 19.23 15.11 -12.75
CA PHE A 40 17.95 15.82 -12.73
C PHE A 40 18.09 17.35 -12.59
N GLN A 41 19.04 17.82 -11.78
CA GLN A 41 19.26 19.28 -11.63
C GLN A 41 19.94 19.91 -12.85
N SER A 42 20.71 19.14 -13.62
CA SER A 42 21.48 19.66 -14.75
C SER A 42 20.70 19.70 -16.07
N THR A 43 19.50 19.11 -16.13
CA THR A 43 18.58 19.21 -17.28
C THR A 43 17.53 20.28 -17.00
N PRO A 44 17.58 21.47 -17.63
CA PRO A 44 16.39 22.33 -17.67
C PRO A 44 15.33 21.61 -18.49
N ALA A 45 14.09 21.68 -18.02
CA ALA A 45 12.90 21.08 -18.60
C ALA A 45 12.93 21.00 -20.14
N SER A 46 13.17 19.80 -20.67
CA SER A 46 12.82 19.47 -22.05
C SER A 46 12.43 18.01 -22.13
N ASN A 47 11.22 17.79 -22.64
CA ASN A 47 10.56 16.50 -22.77
C ASN A 47 11.16 15.73 -23.95
N GLU A 48 12.25 15.01 -23.75
CA GLU A 48 12.69 14.00 -24.74
C GLU A 48 13.10 12.72 -24.02
N PHE A 49 12.32 11.68 -24.28
CA PHE A 49 12.42 10.33 -23.72
C PHE A 49 13.52 9.59 -24.49
N GLU A 50 14.70 9.44 -23.90
CA GLU A 50 15.68 8.46 -24.38
C GLU A 50 15.74 7.26 -23.42
N GLU A 51 15.38 6.09 -23.96
CA GLU A 51 15.52 4.79 -23.31
C GLU A 51 17.00 4.55 -22.97
N GLN A 52 17.34 4.66 -21.69
CA GLN A 52 18.62 4.20 -21.18
C GLN A 52 18.36 3.24 -20.03
N ASP A 53 18.73 1.98 -20.24
CA ASP A 53 18.63 0.87 -19.29
C ASP A 53 19.35 1.21 -17.97
N PHE A 54 18.60 1.29 -16.86
CA PHE A 54 19.16 1.42 -15.52
C PHE A 54 18.70 0.24 -14.65
N SER A 55 19.63 -0.67 -14.36
CA SER A 55 19.39 -1.77 -13.43
C SER A 55 19.46 -1.25 -11.98
N ILE A 56 18.31 -0.91 -11.40
CA ILE A 56 18.18 -0.66 -9.96
C ILE A 56 17.70 -1.96 -9.30
N LYS A 57 18.64 -2.72 -8.75
CA LYS A 57 18.33 -3.93 -7.98
C LYS A 57 18.18 -3.56 -6.50
N CYS A 58 16.99 -3.11 -6.12
CA CYS A 58 16.59 -2.98 -4.71
C CYS A 58 15.33 -3.83 -4.49
N ASN A 59 15.55 -5.05 -4.03
CA ASN A 59 14.52 -6.05 -3.79
C ASN A 59 13.96 -5.85 -2.38
N THR A 60 12.87 -5.09 -2.28
CA THR A 60 11.98 -5.09 -1.11
C THR A 60 10.80 -6.02 -1.38
N SER A 61 10.63 -6.98 -0.47
CA SER A 61 9.68 -8.08 -0.52
C SER A 61 8.21 -7.64 -0.50
N LYS A 62 7.40 -8.42 -1.23
CA LYS A 62 5.93 -8.53 -1.24
C LYS A 62 5.17 -7.50 -2.10
N GLY A 63 4.81 -7.95 -3.29
CA GLY A 63 3.43 -7.78 -3.76
C GLY A 63 3.15 -6.73 -4.82
N ILE A 64 4.16 -6.07 -5.40
CA ILE A 64 3.96 -5.28 -6.61
C ILE A 64 5.07 -5.66 -7.59
N HIS A 65 4.72 -6.34 -8.67
CA HIS A 65 5.62 -6.48 -9.82
C HIS A 65 5.68 -5.12 -10.52
N VAL A 66 6.37 -4.17 -9.90
CA VAL A 66 6.79 -2.94 -10.55
C VAL A 66 7.80 -3.37 -11.60
N SER A 67 7.36 -3.35 -12.86
CA SER A 67 8.27 -3.55 -13.98
C SER A 67 9.39 -2.52 -13.88
N THR A 68 10.61 -2.92 -14.21
CA THR A 68 11.90 -2.23 -13.95
C THR A 68 12.02 -0.81 -14.51
N ASN A 69 11.00 -0.30 -15.21
CA ASN A 69 10.91 1.06 -15.71
C ASN A 69 10.11 2.00 -14.78
N GLY A 70 9.64 1.53 -13.61
CA GLY A 70 8.76 2.32 -12.74
C GLY A 70 7.34 2.53 -13.31
N PHE A 71 7.07 1.98 -14.49
CA PHE A 71 5.77 1.98 -15.12
C PHE A 71 5.00 0.71 -14.75
N VAL A 72 3.80 0.92 -14.22
CA VAL A 72 2.84 -0.16 -13.99
C VAL A 72 2.15 -0.45 -15.32
N SER A 73 2.15 -1.71 -15.76
CA SER A 73 1.44 -2.11 -16.97
C SER A 73 -0.06 -1.79 -16.82
N VAL A 74 -0.68 -1.30 -17.90
CA VAL A 74 -2.13 -1.04 -17.95
C VAL A 74 -2.93 -2.29 -17.55
N GLU A 75 -2.47 -3.48 -17.97
CA GLU A 75 -3.10 -4.75 -17.60
C GLU A 75 -2.99 -5.04 -16.09
N HIS A 76 -1.87 -4.65 -15.46
CA HIS A 76 -1.72 -4.80 -14.01
C HIS A 76 -2.67 -3.86 -13.26
N VAL A 77 -2.77 -2.59 -13.68
CA VAL A 77 -3.73 -1.64 -13.08
C VAL A 77 -5.15 -2.16 -13.23
N LYS A 78 -5.52 -2.61 -14.43
CA LYS A 78 -6.85 -3.15 -14.72
C LYS A 78 -7.18 -4.36 -13.84
N ASN A 79 -6.23 -5.30 -13.70
CA ASN A 79 -6.42 -6.48 -12.86
C ASN A 79 -6.56 -6.10 -11.38
N THR A 80 -5.69 -5.23 -10.87
CA THR A 80 -5.75 -4.74 -9.49
C THR A 80 -7.06 -4.03 -9.18
N VAL A 81 -7.55 -3.19 -10.10
CA VAL A 81 -8.85 -2.51 -9.95
C VAL A 81 -10.00 -3.51 -9.97
N ASN A 82 -9.99 -4.47 -10.90
CA ASN A 82 -11.03 -5.50 -10.98
C ASN A 82 -11.08 -6.39 -9.73
N GLU A 83 -9.91 -6.79 -9.22
CA GLU A 83 -9.80 -7.59 -7.99
C GLU A 83 -10.28 -6.80 -6.77
N ALA A 84 -9.88 -5.52 -6.65
CA ALA A 84 -10.34 -4.65 -5.57
C ALA A 84 -11.88 -4.46 -5.59
N ILE A 85 -12.45 -4.30 -6.78
CA ILE A 85 -13.90 -4.21 -6.95
C ILE A 85 -14.58 -5.53 -6.57
N ALA A 86 -14.12 -6.66 -7.10
CA ALA A 86 -14.69 -7.98 -6.79
C ALA A 86 -14.67 -8.27 -5.28
N ASN A 87 -13.54 -8.00 -4.61
CA ASN A 87 -13.39 -8.15 -3.17
C ASN A 87 -14.31 -7.19 -2.38
N ALA A 88 -14.52 -5.96 -2.87
CA ALA A 88 -15.44 -5.02 -2.25
C ALA A 88 -16.90 -5.46 -2.41
N TYR A 89 -17.28 -6.06 -3.53
CA TYR A 89 -18.61 -6.63 -3.75
C TYR A 89 -18.87 -7.86 -2.88
N ASP A 90 -17.90 -8.77 -2.76
CA ASP A 90 -18.01 -9.93 -1.86
C ASP A 90 -18.05 -9.49 -0.38
N ALA A 91 -17.33 -8.43 -0.01
CA ALA A 91 -17.43 -7.81 1.32
C ALA A 91 -18.76 -7.05 1.53
N GLN A 92 -19.36 -6.51 0.45
CA GLN A 92 -20.68 -5.88 0.42
C GLN A 92 -21.85 -6.86 0.34
N ALA A 93 -21.61 -8.18 0.44
CA ALA A 93 -22.67 -9.14 0.74
C ALA A 93 -23.35 -8.84 2.10
N GLN A 94 -22.75 -8.00 2.94
CA GLN A 94 -23.46 -7.30 4.00
C GLN A 94 -24.27 -6.16 3.38
N PRO A 95 -25.62 -6.17 3.47
CA PRO A 95 -26.43 -5.10 2.91
C PRO A 95 -25.88 -3.79 3.44
N PHE A 96 -25.66 -2.82 2.53
CA PHE A 96 -25.36 -1.43 2.89
C PHE A 96 -26.18 -1.13 4.12
N LYS A 97 -25.52 -0.88 5.26
CA LYS A 97 -26.22 -0.52 6.50
C LYS A 97 -26.81 0.86 6.26
N SER A 98 -27.90 0.91 5.52
CA SER A 98 -28.73 2.09 5.35
C SER A 98 -29.02 2.57 6.75
N TYR A 99 -28.72 3.83 7.01
CA TYR A 99 -28.93 4.42 8.32
C TYR A 99 -30.40 4.26 8.71
N ILE A 100 -30.67 3.32 9.61
CA ILE A 100 -31.98 3.17 10.22
C ILE A 100 -32.06 4.27 11.27
N LYS A 101 -32.94 5.25 11.08
CA LYS A 101 -33.14 6.31 12.07
C LYS A 101 -33.48 5.64 13.42
N PRO A 102 -32.83 6.04 14.53
CA PRO A 102 -33.04 5.40 15.83
C PRO A 102 -34.49 5.46 16.31
N PHE A 103 -35.29 6.37 15.75
CA PHE A 103 -36.68 6.58 16.11
C PHE A 103 -37.69 5.95 15.14
N THR A 104 -37.28 5.28 14.04
CA THR A 104 -38.24 4.68 13.09
C THR A 104 -39.20 3.73 13.80
N LYS A 105 -38.66 2.81 14.62
CA LYS A 105 -39.48 1.87 15.40
C LYS A 105 -40.40 2.56 16.41
N ARG A 106 -39.92 3.64 17.05
CA ARG A 106 -40.73 4.43 18.01
C ARG A 106 -41.85 5.18 17.29
N ILE A 107 -41.60 5.70 16.09
CA ILE A 107 -42.59 6.40 15.27
C ILE A 107 -43.65 5.42 14.76
N GLU A 108 -43.26 4.24 14.31
CA GLU A 108 -44.19 3.18 13.88
C GLU A 108 -45.14 2.77 15.01
N GLN A 109 -44.69 2.78 16.26
CA GLN A 109 -45.52 2.51 17.44
C GLN A 109 -46.51 3.64 17.77
N LEU A 110 -46.23 4.87 17.36
CA LEU A 110 -47.14 6.01 17.52
C LEU A 110 -48.09 6.18 16.33
N ARG A 111 -48.06 5.25 15.37
CA ARG A 111 -48.94 5.29 14.21
C ARG A 111 -50.39 5.23 14.65
N VAL A 112 -51.13 6.26 14.28
CA VAL A 112 -52.56 6.35 14.53
C VAL A 112 -53.28 5.22 13.75
N PRO A 113 -54.21 4.48 14.36
CA PRO A 113 -54.98 3.45 13.65
C PRO A 113 -55.77 4.04 12.48
N GLU A 114 -55.98 3.25 11.42
CA GLU A 114 -56.70 3.70 10.22
C GLU A 114 -58.12 4.20 10.51
N ASN A 115 -58.74 3.73 11.60
CA ASN A 115 -60.09 4.09 12.02
C ASN A 115 -60.13 5.13 13.15
N TYR A 116 -59.07 5.89 13.37
CA TYR A 116 -59.07 6.92 14.39
C TYR A 116 -60.02 8.06 14.04
N GLN A 117 -60.98 8.32 14.92
CA GLN A 117 -61.87 9.47 14.83
C GLN A 117 -61.44 10.55 15.83
N PRO A 118 -60.99 11.73 15.36
CA PRO A 118 -60.61 12.82 16.24
C PRO A 118 -61.77 13.28 17.15
N PRO A 119 -61.50 13.65 18.42
CA PRO A 119 -62.51 14.23 19.30
C PRO A 119 -63.10 15.49 18.68
N LYS A 120 -64.42 15.67 18.83
CA LYS A 120 -65.08 16.92 18.47
C LYS A 120 -64.84 17.93 19.58
N PHE A 121 -64.50 19.16 19.21
CA PHE A 121 -64.42 20.26 20.16
C PHE A 121 -65.85 20.64 20.62
N GLN A 122 -65.99 20.94 21.91
CA GLN A 122 -67.23 21.47 22.51
C GLN A 122 -67.38 22.96 22.26
#